data_AF-A0A7U9GS72-F1
#
_entry.id   AF-A0A7U9GS72-F1
#
_cell.length_a   1.000
_cell.length_b   1.000
_cell.length_c   1.000
_cell.angle_alpha   90.00
_cell.angle_beta   90.00
_cell.angle_gamma   90.00
#
_symmetry.space_group_name_H-M   'P 1'
#
loop_
_entity.id
_entity.type
_entity.pdbx_description
1 polymer ?
#
loop_
_entity_poly.entity_id
_entity_poly.type
_entity_poly.pdbx_seq_one_letter_code
_entity_poly.pdbx_strand_id
1 'polypeptide(L)'
;MEQFNSVQEGIAELHKRNTGNKKVHALLTFQHNNHKMCKTCFLFESKEDAGAQLIKAYVQLQISNVPRNEMQAAIDARQVAINAELAEGDPTELGVVPEGHAEEFLIDYFDTAVAIAEDVKYVTVYLTHSPCTPTDRKPSHSLHGWPLSCTAKFATLAANHPEYFFSIVFLKKFGTLDGNDTPQRTLKTLSGDRANLAFIELKKEPPYERP
;
A
#
# COMPACT_ATOMS: atom_id res chain seq x y z
N MET A 1 -4.16 9.69 4.31
CA MET A 1 -5.32 8.79 4.38
C MET A 1 -6.54 9.57 3.92
N GLU A 2 -7.40 8.94 3.12
CA GLU A 2 -8.68 9.52 2.68
C GLU A 2 -9.82 8.65 3.22
N GLN A 3 -10.88 9.28 3.72
CA GLN A 3 -12.07 8.58 4.23
C GLN A 3 -13.22 8.74 3.24
N PHE A 4 -13.95 7.64 3.00
CA PHE A 4 -15.16 7.63 2.19
C PHE A 4 -16.33 7.14 3.04
N ASN A 5 -17.53 7.65 2.73
CA ASN A 5 -18.78 7.25 3.39
C ASN A 5 -19.54 6.17 2.59
N SER A 6 -18.87 5.56 1.61
CA SER A 6 -19.38 4.48 0.78
C SER A 6 -18.25 3.56 0.35
N VAL A 7 -18.42 2.25 0.56
CA VAL A 7 -17.46 1.23 0.10
C VAL A 7 -17.39 1.21 -1.43
N GLN A 8 -18.50 1.45 -2.12
CA GLN A 8 -18.53 1.54 -3.59
C GLN A 8 -17.68 2.71 -4.09
N GLU A 9 -17.72 3.86 -3.41
CA GLU A 9 -16.88 5.01 -3.75
C GLU A 9 -15.40 4.70 -3.52
N GLY A 10 -15.06 4.10 -2.38
CA GLY A 10 -13.69 3.69 -2.07
C GLY A 10 -13.13 2.69 -3.09
N ILE A 11 -13.92 1.68 -3.46
CA ILE A 11 -13.53 0.68 -4.48
C ILE A 11 -13.37 1.35 -5.85
N ALA A 12 -14.31 2.21 -6.26
CA ALA A 12 -14.21 2.92 -7.53
C ALA A 12 -12.94 3.79 -7.61
N GLU A 13 -12.60 4.50 -6.52
CA GLU A 13 -11.39 5.31 -6.44
C GLU A 13 -10.13 4.43 -6.45
N LEU A 14 -10.14 3.28 -5.76
CA LEU A 14 -9.05 2.29 -5.83
C LEU A 14 -8.82 1.80 -7.27
N HIS A 15 -9.87 1.47 -8.01
CA HIS A 15 -9.78 1.04 -9.40
C HIS A 15 -9.25 2.15 -10.33
N LYS A 16 -9.72 3.38 -10.15
CA LYS A 16 -9.23 4.55 -10.90
C LYS A 16 -7.73 4.78 -10.66
N ARG A 17 -7.27 4.62 -9.41
CA ARG A 17 -5.85 4.76 -9.03
C ARG A 17 -5.00 3.56 -9.42
N ASN A 18 -5.59 2.42 -9.76
CA ASN A 18 -4.90 1.24 -10.30
C ASN A 18 -4.48 1.41 -11.78
N THR A 19 -4.15 2.63 -12.20
CA THR A 19 -3.69 2.98 -13.55
C THR A 19 -2.23 3.43 -13.50
N GLY A 20 -1.35 2.65 -14.14
CA GLY A 20 0.11 2.88 -14.13
C GLY A 20 0.87 2.20 -12.98
N ASN A 21 2.20 2.38 -12.96
CA ASN A 21 3.15 1.68 -12.06
C ASN A 21 3.57 2.51 -10.83
N LYS A 22 2.97 3.67 -10.57
CA LYS A 22 3.64 4.67 -9.70
C LYS A 22 3.35 4.53 -8.22
N LYS A 23 2.22 3.97 -7.80
CA LYS A 23 1.84 3.92 -6.37
C LYS A 23 0.97 2.70 -6.05
N VAL A 24 1.18 2.14 -4.87
CA VAL A 24 0.32 1.11 -4.29
C VAL A 24 -0.71 1.80 -3.40
N HIS A 25 -1.95 1.34 -3.46
CA HIS A 25 -3.04 1.83 -2.62
C HIS A 25 -3.69 0.68 -1.88
N ALA A 26 -4.13 0.94 -0.66
CA ALA A 26 -4.82 0.00 0.20
C ALA A 26 -6.12 0.62 0.71
N LEU A 27 -7.25 -0.04 0.47
CA LEU A 27 -8.56 0.36 0.96
C LEU A 27 -8.99 -0.59 2.07
N LEU A 28 -9.17 -0.06 3.27
CA LEU A 28 -9.67 -0.76 4.44
C LEU A 28 -11.20 -0.62 4.52
N THR A 29 -11.91 -1.75 4.52
CA THR A 29 -13.37 -1.80 4.66
C THR A 29 -13.78 -2.80 5.74
N PHE A 30 -15.01 -2.63 6.24
CA PHE A 30 -15.51 -3.42 7.37
C PHE A 30 -16.91 -3.97 7.08
N GLN A 31 -17.20 -5.11 7.68
CA GLN A 31 -18.53 -5.68 7.78
C GLN A 31 -18.82 -5.98 9.25
N HIS A 32 -20.00 -5.58 9.70
CA HIS A 32 -20.40 -5.67 11.11
C HIS A 32 -20.81 -7.10 11.46
N ASN A 33 -20.98 -7.39 12.76
CA ASN A 33 -21.44 -8.70 13.25
C ASN A 33 -22.79 -9.15 12.63
N ASN A 34 -23.67 -8.19 12.30
CA ASN A 34 -24.94 -8.47 11.62
C ASN A 34 -24.82 -8.65 10.09
N HIS A 35 -23.60 -8.80 9.57
CA HIS A 35 -23.26 -8.93 8.15
C HIS A 35 -23.60 -7.71 7.27
N LYS A 36 -23.97 -6.57 7.84
CA LYS A 36 -24.10 -5.32 7.06
C LYS A 36 -22.73 -4.72 6.82
N MET A 37 -22.52 -4.20 5.61
CA MET A 37 -21.32 -3.45 5.28
C MET A 37 -21.30 -2.13 6.05
N CYS A 38 -20.14 -1.82 6.64
CA CYS A 38 -19.89 -0.49 7.16
C CYS A 38 -19.87 0.50 5.99
N LYS A 39 -20.44 1.68 6.19
CA LYS A 39 -20.40 2.74 5.17
C LYS A 39 -19.01 3.36 5.07
N THR A 40 -18.31 3.45 6.20
CA THR A 40 -17.02 4.09 6.30
C THR A 40 -15.92 3.16 5.79
N CYS A 41 -15.05 3.69 4.92
CA CYS A 41 -13.82 3.03 4.52
C CYS A 41 -12.67 4.03 4.39
N PHE A 42 -11.44 3.50 4.47
CA PHE A 42 -10.22 4.32 4.56
C PHE A 42 -9.22 3.90 3.49
N LEU A 43 -8.78 4.85 2.68
CA LEU A 43 -7.81 4.65 1.60
C LEU A 43 -6.44 5.19 2.00
N PHE A 44 -5.43 4.36 1.79
CA PHE A 44 -4.03 4.62 2.08
C PHE A 44 -3.22 4.55 0.79
N GLU A 45 -2.14 5.31 0.74
CA GLU A 45 -1.26 5.43 -0.41
C GLU A 45 0.18 5.22 0.03
N SER A 46 0.93 4.41 -0.71
CA SER A 46 2.37 4.21 -0.49
C SER A 46 3.16 5.50 -0.69
N LYS A 47 4.18 5.71 0.13
CA LYS A 47 5.11 6.83 0.03
C LYS A 47 6.50 6.32 -0.34
N GLU A 48 7.08 6.94 -1.37
CA GLU A 48 8.42 6.64 -1.87
C GLU A 48 9.49 7.03 -0.84
N ASP A 49 10.72 6.57 -0.99
CA ASP A 49 11.82 6.99 -0.12
C ASP A 49 12.11 8.50 -0.23
N ALA A 50 12.78 9.05 0.79
CA ALA A 50 13.09 10.47 0.90
C ALA A 50 13.77 11.04 -0.36
N GLY A 51 14.73 10.29 -0.92
CA GLY A 51 15.47 10.71 -2.11
C GLY A 51 14.56 10.84 -3.33
N ALA A 52 13.74 9.82 -3.57
CA ALA A 52 12.75 9.83 -4.66
C ALA A 52 11.72 10.96 -4.52
N GLN A 53 11.26 11.24 -3.28
CA GLN A 53 10.34 12.36 -3.02
C GLN A 53 10.97 13.71 -3.39
N LEU A 54 12.21 13.96 -2.96
CA LEU A 54 12.93 15.21 -3.19
C LEU A 54 13.29 15.41 -4.67
N ILE A 55 13.73 14.36 -5.37
CA ILE A 55 13.99 14.42 -6.82
C ILE A 55 12.73 14.77 -7.59
N LYS A 56 11.60 14.15 -7.24
CA LYS A 56 10.33 14.39 -7.91
C LYS A 56 9.85 15.83 -7.71
N ALA A 57 10.01 16.38 -6.51
CA ALA A 57 9.73 17.78 -6.23
C ALA A 57 10.63 18.71 -7.06
N TYR A 58 11.93 18.40 -7.14
CA TYR A 58 12.88 19.16 -7.97
C TYR A 58 12.49 19.14 -9.45
N VAL A 59 12.21 17.96 -10.00
CA VAL A 59 11.80 17.79 -11.40
C VAL A 59 10.54 18.62 -11.70
N GLN A 60 9.54 18.61 -10.81
CA GLN A 60 8.33 19.42 -10.98
C GLN A 60 8.60 20.93 -11.01
N LEU A 61 9.58 21.41 -10.22
CA LEU A 61 9.92 22.83 -10.11
C LEU A 61 10.84 23.32 -11.23
N GLN A 62 11.71 22.46 -11.79
CA GLN A 62 12.81 22.85 -12.67
C GLN A 62 12.61 22.49 -14.15
N ILE A 63 11.60 21.71 -14.50
CA ILE A 63 11.30 21.34 -15.91
C ILE A 63 11.09 22.57 -16.81
N SER A 64 10.75 23.74 -16.27
CA SER A 64 10.51 24.94 -17.07
C SER A 64 11.78 25.58 -17.66
N ASN A 65 12.98 25.36 -17.09
CA ASN A 65 14.16 26.17 -17.41
C ASN A 65 15.43 25.39 -17.84
N VAL A 66 15.41 24.05 -17.82
CA VAL A 66 16.59 23.23 -18.19
C VAL A 66 16.46 22.68 -19.62
N PRO A 67 17.45 22.88 -20.50
CA PRO A 67 17.47 22.27 -21.83
C PRO A 67 17.36 20.73 -21.77
N ARG A 68 16.59 20.14 -22.69
CA ARG A 68 16.30 18.69 -22.66
C ARG A 68 17.56 17.81 -22.71
N ASN A 69 18.61 18.27 -23.39
CA ASN A 69 19.91 17.59 -23.50
C ASN A 69 20.73 17.62 -22.20
N GLU A 70 20.42 18.51 -21.26
CA GLU A 70 21.12 18.67 -19.97
C GLU A 70 20.33 18.11 -18.79
N MET A 71 19.07 17.73 -19.02
CA MET A 71 18.14 17.27 -17.98
C MET A 71 18.69 16.11 -17.14
N GLN A 72 19.30 15.10 -17.78
CA GLN A 72 19.82 13.95 -17.04
C GLN A 72 20.99 14.34 -16.13
N ALA A 73 21.93 15.15 -16.63
CA ALA A 73 23.05 15.63 -15.83
C ALA A 73 22.57 16.50 -14.65
N ALA A 74 21.53 17.32 -14.85
CA ALA A 74 20.92 18.11 -13.79
C ALA A 74 20.25 17.22 -12.72
N ILE A 75 19.54 16.17 -13.12
CA ILE A 75 18.95 15.19 -12.20
C ILE A 75 20.04 14.47 -11.40
N ASP A 76 21.10 14.01 -12.07
CA ASP A 76 22.20 13.28 -11.42
C ASP A 76 22.94 14.17 -10.41
N ALA A 77 23.23 15.42 -10.77
CA ALA A 77 23.83 16.40 -9.86
C ALA A 77 22.92 16.69 -8.66
N ARG A 78 21.60 16.80 -8.87
CA ARG A 78 20.66 17.00 -7.77
C ARG A 78 20.59 15.77 -6.86
N GLN A 79 20.66 14.56 -7.41
CA GLN A 79 20.66 13.33 -6.61
C GLN A 79 21.87 13.28 -5.66
N VAL A 80 23.05 13.72 -6.12
CA VAL A 80 24.23 13.83 -5.25
C VAL A 80 24.00 14.82 -4.12
N ALA A 81 23.43 15.99 -4.42
CA ALA A 81 23.11 16.99 -3.39
C ALA A 81 22.09 16.48 -2.37
N ILE A 82 21.01 15.83 -2.83
CA ILE A 82 20.00 15.22 -1.96
C ILE A 82 20.62 14.15 -1.06
N ASN A 83 21.51 13.32 -1.57
CA ASN A 83 22.17 12.31 -0.76
C ASN A 83 23.02 12.94 0.36
N ALA A 84 23.66 14.08 0.09
CA ALA A 84 24.39 14.83 1.11
C ALA A 84 23.43 15.46 2.15
N GLU A 85 22.36 16.11 1.69
CA GLU A 85 21.32 16.70 2.54
C GLU A 85 20.70 15.66 3.49
N LEU A 86 20.38 14.46 2.98
CA LEU A 86 19.81 13.36 3.76
C LEU A 86 20.83 12.68 4.70
N ALA A 87 22.12 12.81 4.45
CA ALA A 87 23.17 12.28 5.32
C ALA A 87 23.46 13.20 6.53
N GLU A 88 23.28 14.50 6.35
CA GLU A 88 23.63 15.52 7.35
C GLU A 88 22.42 16.08 8.11
N GLY A 89 21.21 16.04 7.52
CA GLY A 89 20.02 16.71 8.04
C GLY A 89 18.84 15.80 8.39
N ASP A 90 17.82 16.40 9.00
CA ASP A 90 16.53 15.75 9.24
C ASP A 90 15.67 15.83 7.97
N PRO A 91 15.23 14.69 7.38
CA PRO A 91 14.40 14.68 6.19
C PRO A 91 13.10 15.48 6.33
N THR A 92 12.55 15.59 7.54
CA THR A 92 11.29 16.31 7.77
C THR A 92 11.44 17.82 7.55
N GLU A 93 12.62 18.40 7.83
CA GLU A 93 12.94 19.80 7.53
C GLU A 93 12.98 20.08 6.02
N LEU A 94 13.23 19.03 5.21
CA LEU A 94 13.18 19.08 3.75
C LEU A 94 11.77 18.85 3.19
N GLY A 95 10.76 18.77 4.05
CA GLY A 95 9.37 18.51 3.66
C GLY A 95 9.12 17.06 3.21
N VAL A 96 10.04 16.14 3.50
CA VAL A 96 9.85 14.70 3.23
C VAL A 96 8.82 14.14 4.20
N VAL A 97 7.84 13.41 3.67
CA VAL A 97 6.91 12.64 4.50
C VAL A 97 7.46 11.23 4.74
N PRO A 98 7.10 10.56 5.86
CA PRO A 98 7.53 9.20 6.13
C PRO A 98 7.29 8.27 4.93
N GLU A 99 8.32 7.52 4.54
CA GLU A 99 8.18 6.48 3.52
C GLU A 99 7.36 5.31 4.05
N GLY A 100 6.78 4.52 3.16
CA GLY A 100 6.09 3.30 3.57
C GLY A 100 5.19 2.70 2.52
N HIS A 101 4.93 1.42 2.69
CA HIS A 101 3.92 0.73 1.90
C HIS A 101 2.52 1.17 2.37
N ALA A 102 1.53 1.14 1.47
CA ALA A 102 0.17 1.54 1.83
C ALA A 102 -0.40 0.68 2.98
N GLU A 103 -0.01 -0.58 3.01
CA GLU A 103 -0.34 -1.54 4.05
C GLU A 103 0.25 -1.17 5.42
N GLU A 104 1.43 -0.55 5.47
CA GLU A 104 2.06 -0.13 6.74
C GLU A 104 1.28 1.02 7.38
N PHE A 105 0.91 2.02 6.60
CA PHE A 105 0.06 3.12 7.09
C PHE A 105 -1.34 2.65 7.50
N LEU A 106 -1.88 1.65 6.80
CA LEU A 106 -3.15 1.03 7.16
C LEU A 106 -3.06 0.31 8.51
N ILE A 107 -2.01 -0.48 8.72
CA ILE A 107 -1.79 -1.24 9.96
C ILE A 107 -1.61 -0.29 11.14
N ASP A 108 -0.83 0.77 10.99
CA ASP A 108 -0.62 1.79 12.03
C ASP A 108 -1.94 2.48 12.45
N TYR A 109 -2.86 2.67 11.50
CA TYR A 109 -4.17 3.30 11.75
C TYR A 109 -5.28 2.31 12.14
N PHE A 110 -5.01 1.00 12.15
CA PHE A 110 -6.05 -0.03 12.18
C PHE A 110 -6.98 0.07 13.39
N ASP A 111 -6.43 0.20 14.60
CA ASP A 111 -7.23 0.29 15.84
C ASP A 111 -8.15 1.51 15.84
N THR A 112 -7.67 2.63 15.29
CA THR A 112 -8.47 3.86 15.16
C THR A 112 -9.61 3.63 14.17
N ALA A 113 -9.35 2.99 13.03
CA ALA A 113 -10.36 2.70 12.02
C ALA A 113 -11.46 1.76 12.54
N VAL A 114 -11.09 0.73 13.29
CA VAL A 114 -12.02 -0.21 13.92
C VAL A 114 -12.88 0.49 14.98
N ALA A 115 -12.28 1.34 15.81
CA ALA A 115 -13.01 2.12 16.80
C ALA A 115 -14.05 3.05 16.16
N ILE A 116 -13.75 3.63 14.99
CA ILE A 116 -14.69 4.45 14.21
C ILE A 116 -15.80 3.60 13.58
N ALA A 117 -15.48 2.41 13.08
CA ALA A 117 -16.44 1.57 12.37
C ALA A 117 -17.48 0.94 13.30
N GLU A 118 -17.08 0.60 14.53
CA GLU A 118 -17.88 -0.07 15.56
C GLU A 118 -18.45 -1.44 15.13
N ASP A 119 -18.70 -2.34 16.09
CA ASP A 119 -19.35 -3.66 15.87
C ASP A 119 -18.75 -4.51 14.71
N VAL A 120 -17.45 -4.37 14.45
CA VAL A 120 -16.76 -5.02 13.32
C VAL A 120 -16.61 -6.53 13.55
N LYS A 121 -16.81 -7.32 12.50
CA LYS A 121 -16.48 -8.76 12.48
C LYS A 121 -15.55 -9.18 11.37
N TYR A 122 -15.77 -8.65 10.17
CA TYR A 122 -14.96 -8.95 8.99
C TYR A 122 -14.26 -7.68 8.53
N VAL A 123 -12.97 -7.82 8.30
CA VAL A 123 -12.09 -6.76 7.77
C VAL A 123 -11.70 -7.18 6.37
N THR A 124 -11.95 -6.31 5.39
CA THR A 124 -11.47 -6.54 4.03
C THR A 124 -10.50 -5.44 3.64
N VAL A 125 -9.32 -5.83 3.16
CA VAL A 125 -8.30 -4.91 2.67
C VAL A 125 -8.16 -5.14 1.17
N TYR A 126 -8.57 -4.16 0.37
CA TYR A 126 -8.38 -4.18 -1.07
C TYR A 126 -7.07 -3.49 -1.44
N LEU A 127 -6.21 -4.16 -2.17
CA LEU A 127 -4.90 -3.70 -2.58
C LEU A 127 -4.81 -3.61 -4.09
N THR A 128 -4.19 -2.55 -4.62
CA THR A 128 -3.90 -2.49 -6.06
C THR A 128 -2.89 -3.55 -6.49
N HIS A 129 -2.00 -3.96 -5.59
CA HIS A 129 -0.99 -4.98 -5.78
C HIS A 129 -0.97 -5.95 -4.61
N SER A 130 -0.60 -7.20 -4.84
CA SER A 130 -0.43 -8.19 -3.77
C SER A 130 0.57 -7.68 -2.73
N PRO A 131 0.39 -8.02 -1.45
CA PRO A 131 1.34 -7.63 -0.43
C PRO A 131 2.73 -8.16 -0.77
N CYS A 132 3.76 -7.35 -0.52
CA CYS A 132 5.13 -7.80 -0.73
C CYS A 132 5.49 -8.95 0.23
N THR A 133 6.36 -9.82 -0.25
CA THR A 133 6.93 -10.98 0.46
C THR A 133 8.35 -10.67 0.96
N PRO A 134 8.91 -11.48 1.87
CA PRO A 134 10.28 -11.28 2.37
C PRO A 134 11.36 -11.37 1.29
N THR A 135 11.07 -12.04 0.16
CA THR A 135 12.02 -12.27 -0.94
C THR A 135 11.94 -11.23 -2.06
N ASP A 136 11.04 -10.26 -1.96
CA ASP A 136 10.99 -9.16 -2.92
C ASP A 136 12.24 -8.26 -2.80
N ARG A 137 12.57 -7.52 -3.87
CA ARG A 137 13.78 -6.70 -3.94
C ARG A 137 13.86 -5.62 -2.84
N LYS A 138 12.72 -5.03 -2.47
CA LYS A 138 12.59 -4.02 -1.41
C LYS A 138 11.35 -4.38 -0.57
N PRO A 139 11.45 -5.33 0.37
CA PRO A 139 10.32 -5.67 1.23
C PRO A 139 10.04 -4.51 2.18
N SER A 140 8.78 -4.40 2.62
CA SER A 140 8.37 -3.33 3.53
C SER A 140 9.06 -3.47 4.90
N HIS A 141 9.49 -2.35 5.46
CA HIS A 141 10.28 -2.30 6.70
C HIS A 141 10.08 -1.01 7.51
N SER A 142 9.17 -0.14 7.08
CA SER A 142 9.01 1.23 7.61
C SER A 142 8.22 1.25 8.91
N LEU A 143 7.40 0.22 9.18
CA LEU A 143 6.65 0.09 10.43
C LEU A 143 7.55 -0.52 11.53
N HIS A 144 8.05 0.33 12.44
CA HIS A 144 9.00 -0.07 13.48
C HIS A 144 8.42 -1.11 14.45
N GLY A 145 9.21 -2.13 14.80
CA GLY A 145 8.78 -3.23 15.69
C GLY A 145 7.94 -4.32 15.01
N TRP A 146 7.61 -4.16 13.73
CA TRP A 146 6.87 -5.15 12.94
C TRP A 146 7.81 -5.97 12.04
N PRO A 147 7.42 -7.20 11.65
CA PRO A 147 8.26 -8.02 10.77
C PRO A 147 8.43 -7.39 9.37
N LEU A 148 9.47 -7.83 8.67
CA LEU A 148 9.67 -7.50 7.26
C LEU A 148 8.53 -8.06 6.41
N SER A 149 8.21 -7.36 5.31
CA SER A 149 7.18 -7.70 4.32
C SER A 149 5.73 -7.47 4.78
N CYS A 150 4.88 -7.03 3.85
CA CYS A 150 3.46 -6.77 4.16
C CYS A 150 2.72 -8.06 4.47
N THR A 151 3.09 -9.19 3.86
CA THR A 151 2.49 -10.50 4.16
C THR A 151 2.68 -10.90 5.63
N ALA A 152 3.89 -10.77 6.17
CA ALA A 152 4.16 -11.09 7.58
C ALA A 152 3.51 -10.07 8.53
N LYS A 153 3.44 -8.80 8.12
CA LYS A 153 2.72 -7.76 8.89
C LYS A 153 1.23 -8.07 8.99
N PHE A 154 0.55 -8.47 7.91
CA PHE A 154 -0.84 -8.92 7.98
C PHE A 154 -1.02 -10.16 8.86
N ALA A 155 -0.08 -11.10 8.82
CA ALA A 155 -0.09 -12.26 9.72
C ALA A 155 -0.01 -11.82 11.20
N THR A 156 0.82 -10.83 11.50
CA THR A 156 0.97 -10.27 12.86
C THR A 156 -0.27 -9.48 13.26
N LEU A 157 -0.87 -8.71 12.36
CA LEU A 157 -2.12 -8.00 12.62
C LEU A 157 -3.24 -9.00 12.96
N ALA A 158 -3.40 -10.04 12.15
CA ALA A 158 -4.36 -11.10 12.40
C ALA A 158 -4.07 -11.90 13.69
N ALA A 159 -2.82 -11.93 14.15
CA ALA A 159 -2.44 -12.50 15.44
C ALA A 159 -2.91 -11.66 16.62
N ASN A 160 -2.74 -10.35 16.50
CA ASN A 160 -3.06 -9.40 17.55
C ASN A 160 -4.58 -9.19 17.69
N HIS A 161 -5.34 -9.46 16.63
CA HIS A 161 -6.80 -9.32 16.60
C HIS A 161 -7.52 -10.62 16.18
N PRO A 162 -7.47 -11.69 17.01
CA PRO A 162 -8.10 -12.97 16.69
C PRO A 162 -9.63 -12.90 16.58
N GLU A 163 -10.26 -11.85 17.10
CA GLU A 163 -11.70 -11.61 17.05
C GLU A 163 -12.23 -11.28 15.65
N TYR A 164 -11.36 -10.78 14.75
CA TYR A 164 -11.72 -10.41 13.38
C TYR A 164 -11.29 -11.46 12.36
N PHE A 165 -12.04 -11.51 11.26
CA PHE A 165 -11.66 -12.26 10.06
C PHE A 165 -11.15 -11.29 8.99
N PHE A 166 -9.90 -11.49 8.57
CA PHE A 166 -9.23 -10.66 7.59
C PHE A 166 -9.28 -11.28 6.20
N SER A 167 -9.71 -10.50 5.21
CA SER A 167 -9.63 -10.83 3.79
C SER A 167 -8.76 -9.82 3.07
N ILE A 168 -7.59 -10.25 2.60
CA ILE A 168 -6.66 -9.42 1.82
C ILE A 168 -6.91 -9.69 0.34
N VAL A 169 -7.55 -8.74 -0.32
CA VAL A 169 -7.94 -8.83 -1.72
C VAL A 169 -6.96 -8.02 -2.56
N PHE A 170 -6.39 -8.58 -3.63
CA PHE A 170 -5.45 -7.86 -4.49
C PHE A 170 -5.78 -7.96 -5.98
N LEU A 171 -5.54 -6.85 -6.70
CA LEU A 171 -5.91 -6.71 -8.12
C LEU A 171 -4.80 -7.17 -9.09
N LYS A 172 -3.54 -7.06 -8.68
CA LYS A 172 -2.36 -7.43 -9.48
C LYS A 172 -1.36 -8.16 -8.60
N LYS A 173 -0.61 -9.10 -9.17
CA LYS A 173 0.53 -9.71 -8.51
C LYS A 173 1.72 -8.74 -8.54
N PHE A 174 2.59 -8.81 -7.55
CA PHE A 174 3.77 -7.96 -7.41
C PHE A 174 5.00 -8.78 -7.07
N GLY A 175 6.16 -8.31 -7.53
CA GLY A 175 7.46 -8.86 -7.19
C GLY A 175 7.56 -10.35 -7.54
N THR A 176 7.99 -11.14 -6.57
CA THR A 176 8.15 -12.60 -6.66
C THR A 176 6.84 -13.38 -6.86
N LEU A 177 5.69 -12.73 -6.67
CA LEU A 177 4.39 -13.30 -6.99
C LEU A 177 4.00 -13.09 -8.46
N ASP A 178 4.71 -12.22 -9.19
CA ASP A 178 4.52 -12.11 -10.64
C ASP A 178 4.93 -13.43 -11.32
N GLY A 179 4.07 -13.94 -12.20
CA GLY A 179 4.23 -15.28 -12.79
C GLY A 179 3.96 -16.47 -11.85
N ASN A 180 3.57 -16.26 -10.58
CA ASN A 180 3.17 -17.35 -9.68
C ASN A 180 1.72 -17.78 -9.96
N ASP A 181 1.48 -19.05 -10.29
CA ASP A 181 0.14 -19.58 -10.59
C ASP A 181 -0.74 -19.80 -9.34
N THR A 182 -0.15 -19.79 -8.14
CA THR A 182 -0.83 -20.03 -6.86
C THR A 182 -0.47 -18.97 -5.81
N PRO A 183 -0.69 -17.68 -6.10
CA PRO A 183 -0.25 -16.60 -5.21
C PRO A 183 -0.96 -16.66 -3.85
N GLN A 184 -2.25 -17.05 -3.81
CA GLN A 184 -3.01 -17.17 -2.56
C GLN A 184 -2.42 -18.25 -1.65
N ARG A 185 -2.07 -19.43 -2.21
CA ARG A 185 -1.45 -20.53 -1.45
C ARG A 185 -0.08 -20.10 -0.91
N THR A 186 0.72 -19.46 -1.76
CA THR A 186 2.05 -18.96 -1.38
C THR A 186 1.96 -17.97 -0.22
N LEU A 187 1.09 -16.96 -0.35
CA LEU A 187 0.84 -15.97 0.69
C LEU A 187 0.31 -16.59 1.98
N LYS A 188 -0.61 -17.56 1.88
CA LYS A 188 -1.16 -18.28 3.03
C LYS A 188 -0.06 -19.01 3.81
N THR A 189 0.80 -19.76 3.12
CA THR A 189 1.94 -20.46 3.74
C THR A 189 2.92 -19.47 4.37
N LEU A 190 3.29 -18.39 3.68
CA LEU A 190 4.18 -17.35 4.22
C LEU A 190 3.60 -16.65 5.46
N SER A 191 2.27 -16.57 5.55
CA SER A 191 1.56 -15.99 6.71
C SER A 191 1.36 -16.98 7.88
N GLY A 192 1.87 -18.22 7.76
CA GLY A 192 1.72 -19.25 8.79
C GLY A 192 0.35 -19.94 8.79
N ASP A 193 -0.37 -19.97 7.66
CA ASP A 193 -1.68 -20.64 7.50
C ASP A 193 -2.72 -20.26 8.57
N ARG A 194 -2.77 -18.98 8.93
CA ARG A 194 -3.69 -18.46 9.94
C ARG A 194 -5.16 -18.67 9.57
N ALA A 195 -5.96 -19.15 10.52
CA ALA A 195 -7.37 -19.45 10.30
C ALA A 195 -8.24 -18.20 10.06
N ASN A 196 -7.85 -17.04 10.61
CA ASN A 196 -8.57 -15.78 10.50
C ASN A 196 -7.98 -14.84 9.43
N LEU A 197 -7.15 -15.33 8.52
CA LEU A 197 -6.53 -14.54 7.45
C LEU A 197 -6.63 -15.27 6.12
N ALA A 198 -7.24 -14.62 5.13
CA ALA A 198 -7.36 -15.12 3.77
C ALA A 198 -6.74 -14.14 2.77
N PHE A 199 -6.20 -14.68 1.68
CA PHE A 199 -5.70 -13.92 0.54
C PHE A 199 -6.50 -14.26 -0.71
N ILE A 200 -6.96 -13.24 -1.43
CA ILE A 200 -7.86 -13.38 -2.56
C ILE A 200 -7.30 -12.55 -3.72
N GLU A 201 -7.05 -13.20 -4.85
CA GLU A 201 -6.74 -12.50 -6.10
C GLU A 201 -8.05 -12.19 -6.82
N LEU A 202 -8.32 -10.93 -7.11
CA LEU A 202 -9.36 -10.57 -8.05
C LEU A 202 -8.84 -10.83 -9.46
N LYS A 203 -9.22 -11.99 -10.01
CA LYS A 203 -9.04 -12.24 -11.44
C LYS A 203 -9.79 -11.14 -12.18
N LYS A 204 -9.12 -10.50 -13.15
CA LYS A 204 -9.76 -9.54 -14.05
C LYS A 204 -11.10 -10.13 -14.48
N GLU A 205 -12.20 -9.41 -14.25
CA GLU A 205 -13.41 -9.68 -15.02
C GLU A 205 -13.03 -9.65 -16.50
N PRO A 206 -13.59 -10.53 -17.35
CA PRO A 206 -13.38 -10.44 -18.78
C PRO A 206 -13.64 -8.98 -19.20
N PRO A 207 -12.88 -8.43 -20.16
CA PRO A 207 -13.13 -7.07 -20.59
C PRO A 207 -14.60 -6.98 -20.96
N TYR A 208 -15.39 -6.22 -20.19
CA TYR A 208 -16.77 -5.95 -20.53
C TYR A 208 -16.76 -5.48 -21.98
N GLU A 209 -17.37 -6.28 -22.86
CA GLU A 209 -17.74 -5.82 -24.19
C GLU A 209 -18.51 -4.52 -23.96
N ARG A 210 -17.94 -3.42 -24.46
CA ARG A 210 -18.61 -2.13 -24.42
C ARG A 210 -19.89 -2.23 -25.25
N PRO A 211 -20.98 -1.56 -24.84
CA PRO A 211 -22.24 -1.54 -25.59
C PRO A 211 -22.06 -0.98 -27.01
#